data_AF-A0AAU6ZI71-F1
#
_entry.id   AF-A0AAU6ZI71-F1
#
_cell.length_a   1.000
_cell.length_b   1.000
_cell.length_c   1.000
_cell.angle_alpha   90.00
_cell.angle_beta   90.00
_cell.angle_gamma   90.00
#
_symmetry.space_group_name_H-M   'P 1'
#
loop_
_entity.id
_entity.type
_entity.pdbx_description
1 polymer ?
#
loop_
_entity_poly.entity_id
_entity_poly.type
_entity_poly.pdbx_seq_one_letter_code
_entity_poly.pdbx_strand_id
1 'polypeptide(L)'
;MEITAMDVVGAIGSTMDELGHMGPDDSFADLDIDSLSLVEAAVILSNKFGVRVDEFELTEAGSARAAASMVTAKLAMQPAI
;
A
#
# COMPACT_ATOMS: atom_id res chain seq x y z
N MET A 1 0.69 3.88 -15.96
CA MET A 1 -0.07 4.49 -14.86
C MET A 1 0.92 4.63 -13.71
N GLU A 2 1.14 5.83 -13.20
CA GLU A 2 1.99 6.05 -12.02
C GLU A 2 1.09 5.97 -10.80
N ILE A 3 1.36 5.03 -9.89
CA ILE A 3 0.62 4.91 -8.63
C ILE A 3 1.24 5.93 -7.69
N THR A 4 0.44 6.87 -7.19
CA THR A 4 0.94 7.84 -6.21
C THR A 4 0.72 7.34 -4.79
N ALA A 5 1.44 7.93 -3.84
CA ALA A 5 1.21 7.67 -2.42
C ALA A 5 -0.25 7.92 -2.01
N MET A 6 -0.90 8.93 -2.61
CA MET A 6 -2.31 9.25 -2.38
C MET A 6 -3.26 8.19 -2.94
N ASP A 7 -2.89 7.50 -4.01
CA ASP A 7 -3.68 6.36 -4.51
C ASP A 7 -3.64 5.19 -3.53
N VAL A 8 -2.47 4.92 -2.92
CA VAL A 8 -2.29 3.89 -1.88
C VAL A 8 -3.06 4.26 -0.61
N VAL A 9 -2.85 5.48 -0.10
CA VAL A 9 -3.58 5.99 1.07
C VAL A 9 -5.08 5.99 0.80
N GLY A 10 -5.53 6.47 -0.35
CA GLY A 10 -6.94 6.49 -0.70
C GLY A 10 -7.53 5.09 -0.90
N ALA A 11 -6.73 4.13 -1.39
CA ALA A 11 -7.14 2.74 -1.50
C ALA A 11 -7.39 2.10 -0.15
N ILE A 12 -6.43 2.20 0.75
CA ILE A 12 -6.53 1.59 2.07
C ILE A 12 -7.51 2.38 2.94
N GLY A 13 -7.42 3.72 2.92
CA GLY A 13 -8.29 4.65 3.63
C GLY A 13 -9.77 4.56 3.28
N SER A 14 -10.11 4.13 2.06
CA SER A 14 -11.51 3.87 1.69
C SER A 14 -12.10 2.63 2.38
N THR A 15 -11.25 1.75 2.91
CA THR A 15 -11.66 0.52 3.60
C THR A 15 -11.35 0.58 5.10
N MET A 16 -10.27 1.27 5.47
CA MET A 16 -9.75 1.38 6.83
C MET A 16 -9.63 2.86 7.20
N ASP A 17 -10.54 3.35 8.04
CA ASP A 17 -10.57 4.76 8.47
C ASP A 17 -9.27 5.20 9.16
N GLU A 18 -8.61 4.27 9.85
CA GLU A 18 -7.34 4.44 10.57
C GLU A 18 -6.19 4.90 9.66
N LEU A 19 -6.23 4.48 8.39
CA LEU A 19 -5.25 4.84 7.37
C LEU A 19 -5.73 5.98 6.46
N GLY A 20 -6.95 6.47 6.65
CA GLY A 20 -7.49 7.61 5.91
C GLY A 20 -6.79 8.93 6.24
N HIS A 21 -6.18 9.02 7.42
CA HIS A 21 -5.39 10.18 7.87
C HIS A 21 -3.88 10.05 7.61
N MET A 22 -3.44 8.93 7.04
CA MET A 22 -2.03 8.67 6.72
C MET A 22 -1.53 9.66 5.66
N GLY A 23 -0.43 10.34 5.95
CA GLY A 23 0.34 11.09 4.98
C GLY A 23 1.17 10.20 4.06
N PRO A 24 1.60 10.71 2.89
CA PRO A 24 2.38 9.95 1.92
C PRO A 24 3.75 9.50 2.45
N ASP A 25 4.30 10.26 3.38
CA ASP A 25 5.60 10.05 4.01
C ASP A 25 5.49 9.51 5.44
N ASP A 26 4.25 9.30 5.93
CA ASP A 26 4.02 8.67 7.22
C ASP A 26 4.35 7.18 7.14
N SER A 27 4.88 6.66 8.24
CA SER A 27 5.27 5.27 8.33
C SER A 27 4.16 4.42 8.93
N PHE A 28 3.95 3.20 8.42
CA PHE A 28 2.97 2.26 8.97
C PHE A 28 3.24 1.96 10.46
N ALA A 29 4.52 1.93 10.85
CA ALA A 29 4.92 1.77 12.25
C ALA A 29 4.63 3.00 13.13
N ASP A 30 4.62 4.20 12.55
CA ASP A 30 4.36 5.45 13.29
C ASP A 30 2.85 5.62 13.55
N LEU A 31 2.02 5.09 12.65
CA LEU A 31 0.58 5.06 12.74
C LEU A 31 0.03 3.91 13.62
N ASP A 32 0.91 3.21 14.35
CA ASP A 32 0.57 2.07 15.22
C ASP A 32 -0.25 0.99 14.50
N ILE A 33 0.03 0.77 13.21
CA ILE A 33 -0.75 -0.15 12.39
C ILE A 33 -0.45 -1.59 12.81
N ASP A 34 -1.48 -2.27 13.28
CA ASP A 34 -1.42 -3.68 13.60
C ASP A 34 -1.02 -4.53 12.38
N SER A 35 -0.36 -5.65 12.64
CA SER A 35 0.01 -6.61 11.59
C SER A 35 -1.20 -7.09 10.79
N LEU A 36 -2.35 -7.30 11.44
CA LEU A 36 -3.60 -7.64 10.76
C LEU A 36 -4.03 -6.53 9.78
N SER A 37 -3.89 -5.26 10.19
CA SER A 37 -4.24 -4.12 9.35
C SER A 37 -3.30 -3.99 8.14
N LEU A 38 -2.02 -4.31 8.31
CA LEU A 38 -1.05 -4.42 7.20
C LEU A 38 -1.41 -5.55 6.23
N VAL A 39 -1.85 -6.71 6.72
CA VAL A 39 -2.34 -7.81 5.86
C VAL A 39 -3.55 -7.36 5.05
N GLU A 40 -4.53 -6.73 5.69
CA GLU A 40 -5.72 -6.22 5.00
C GLU A 40 -5.35 -5.16 3.96
N ALA A 41 -4.50 -4.19 4.32
CA ALA A 41 -3.97 -3.20 3.40
C ALA A 41 -3.30 -3.85 2.18
N ALA A 42 -2.45 -4.87 2.39
CA ALA A 42 -1.79 -5.61 1.32
C ALA A 42 -2.80 -6.29 0.38
N VAL A 43 -3.85 -6.91 0.93
CA VAL A 43 -4.92 -7.55 0.15
C VAL A 43 -5.73 -6.51 -0.64
N ILE A 44 -6.06 -5.37 -0.04
CA ILE A 44 -6.80 -4.27 -0.68
C ILE A 44 -5.99 -3.70 -1.84
N LEU A 45 -4.71 -3.36 -1.61
CA LEU A 45 -3.82 -2.85 -2.64
C LEU A 45 -3.64 -3.86 -3.77
N SER A 46 -3.48 -5.14 -3.42
CA SER A 46 -3.33 -6.22 -4.39
C SER A 46 -4.56 -6.33 -5.31
N ASN A 47 -5.75 -6.36 -4.71
CA ASN A 47 -7.01 -6.43 -5.46
C ASN A 47 -7.27 -5.16 -6.28
N LYS A 48 -6.96 -3.98 -5.74
CA LYS A 48 -7.23 -2.70 -6.39
C LYS A 48 -6.30 -2.45 -7.57
N PHE A 49 -5.02 -2.76 -7.41
CA PHE A 49 -4.01 -2.52 -8.43
C PHE A 49 -3.73 -3.74 -9.29
N GLY A 50 -4.25 -4.91 -8.95
CA GLY A 50 -4.02 -6.16 -9.70
C GLY A 50 -2.60 -6.72 -9.56
N VAL A 51 -1.83 -6.26 -8.56
CA VAL A 51 -0.51 -6.79 -8.25
C VAL A 51 -0.56 -7.69 -7.01
N ARG A 52 0.52 -8.42 -6.74
CA ARG A 52 0.68 -9.11 -5.45
C ARG A 52 1.52 -8.24 -4.53
N VAL A 53 0.92 -7.77 -3.45
CA VAL A 53 1.53 -7.07 -2.33
C VAL A 53 1.39 -7.95 -1.09
N ASP A 54 2.47 -8.11 -0.35
CA ASP A 54 2.49 -8.82 0.94
C ASP A 54 2.70 -7.83 2.10
N GLU A 55 2.24 -8.18 3.30
CA GLU A 55 2.37 -7.35 4.52
C GLU A 55 3.84 -7.03 4.85
N PHE A 56 4.73 -7.99 4.58
CA PHE A 56 6.17 -7.85 4.78
C PHE A 56 6.74 -6.79 3.86
N GLU A 57 6.27 -6.74 2.60
CA GLU A 57 6.72 -5.73 1.65
C GLU A 57 6.22 -4.33 2.01
N LEU A 58 5.00 -4.20 2.54
CA LEU A 58 4.50 -2.93 3.07
C LEU A 58 5.28 -2.48 4.31
N THR A 59 5.59 -3.42 5.19
CA THR A 59 6.42 -3.19 6.38
C THR A 59 7.83 -2.74 5.98
N GLU A 60 8.45 -3.42 5.02
CA GLU A 60 9.78 -3.08 4.48
C GLU A 60 9.77 -1.75 3.73
N ALA A 61 8.71 -1.46 2.97
CA ALA A 61 8.52 -0.17 2.34
C ALA A 61 8.42 0.96 3.37
N GLY A 62 7.84 0.67 4.53
CA GLY A 62 7.75 1.56 5.68
C GLY A 62 6.73 2.67 5.51
N SER A 63 6.51 3.20 4.30
CA SER A 63 5.62 4.33 4.00
C SER A 63 4.73 4.11 2.77
N ALA A 64 3.65 4.88 2.66
CA ALA A 64 2.75 4.83 1.52
C ALA A 64 3.43 5.23 0.19
N ARG A 65 4.37 6.18 0.20
CA ARG A 65 5.17 6.56 -0.97
C ARG A 65 6.04 5.43 -1.49
N ALA A 66 6.72 4.73 -0.58
CA ALA A 66 7.54 3.58 -0.94
C ALA A 66 6.66 2.43 -1.46
N ALA A 67 5.52 2.17 -0.80
CA ALA A 67 4.54 1.20 -1.26
C ALA A 67 4.01 1.53 -2.68
N ALA A 68 3.70 2.79 -2.96
CA ALA A 68 3.25 3.24 -4.28
C ALA A 68 4.32 3.04 -5.36
N SER A 69 5.58 3.35 -5.05
CA SER A 69 6.71 3.10 -5.96
C SER A 69 6.90 1.61 -6.23
N MET A 70 6.79 0.79 -5.19
CA MET A 70 6.88 -0.67 -5.28
C MET A 70 5.75 -1.26 -6.13
N VAL A 71 4.50 -0.86 -5.88
CA VAL A 71 3.34 -1.29 -6.67
C VAL A 71 3.50 -0.88 -8.14
N THR A 72 3.96 0.35 -8.40
CA THR A 72 4.24 0.82 -9.78
C THR A 72 5.33 -0.01 -10.45
N ALA A 73 6.41 -0.32 -9.74
CA ALA A 73 7.49 -1.16 -10.26
C ALA A 73 6.99 -2.58 -10.57
N LYS A 74 6.16 -3.16 -9.70
CA LYS A 74 5.54 -4.48 -9.92
C LYS A 74 4.60 -4.47 -11.11
N LEU A 75 3.76 -3.44 -11.27
CA LEU A 75 2.91 -3.27 -12.45
C LEU A 75 3.71 -3.19 -13.75
N ALA A 76 4.86 -2.51 -13.73
CA ALA A 76 5.74 -2.42 -14.89
C ALA A 76 6.48 -3.73 -15.20
N MET A 77 6.71 -4.58 -14.19
CA MET A 77 7.43 -5.86 -14.31
C MET A 77 6.52 -7.08 -14.50
N GLN A 78 5.22 -6.97 -14.22
CA GLN A 78 4.28 -8.07 -14.47
C GLN A 78 4.01 -8.20 -15.98
N PRO A 79 4.28 -9.36 -16.60
CA PRO A 79 3.70 -9.66 -17.90
C PRO A 79 2.19 -9.78 -17.69
N ALA A 80 1.41 -9.02 -18.47
CA ALA A 80 -0.03 -9.22 -18.55
C ALA A 80 -0.30 -10.72 -18.79
N ILE A 81 -0.97 -11.37 -17.83
CA ILE A 81 -1.45 -12.75 -17.98
C ILE A 81 -2.65 -12.73 -18.93
#